data_AF-A0A7C9HNM8-F1
#
_entry.id   AF-A0A7C9HNM8-F1
#
_cell.length_a   1.000
_cell.length_b   1.000
_cell.length_c   1.000
_cell.angle_alpha   90.00
_cell.angle_beta   90.00
_cell.angle_gamma   90.00
#
_symmetry.space_group_name_H-M   'P 1'
#
loop_
_entity.id
_entity.type
_entity.pdbx_description
1 polymer ?
#
loop_
_entity_poly.entity_id
_entity_poly.type
_entity_poly.pdbx_seq_one_letter_code
_entity_poly.pdbx_strand_id
1 'polypeptide(L)'
;MRITDINRSRVATAMVRGYFHSFFSGQIDALSSDKKKLEPREYKQLLVNNFDNLSSQFVSVLFPVLIRLNYDDFDKVTTDMKRRHFSSSTSSKLLLRYACGSKELYDLVTAEYQKNVFALMEGHLLTKEEFFASCPSLQADDTVPVSLAIRSVVRVQMQAYVTGVTSAQASTNDLRQATIYRLMLSGMESLLHDSPILLEEENLEMMFRKVSLNSENFERLMDEMTMAYTELV
;
A
#
# COMPACT_ATOMS: atom_id res chain seq x y z
N MET A 1 2.28 1.44 -24.57
CA MET A 1 1.28 2.49 -24.26
C MET A 1 1.87 3.38 -23.19
N ARG A 2 2.00 4.70 -23.42
CA ARG A 2 2.55 5.63 -22.41
C ARG A 2 1.39 6.22 -21.63
N ILE A 3 1.16 5.72 -20.42
CA ILE A 3 0.19 6.29 -19.47
C ILE A 3 0.96 7.36 -18.70
N THR A 4 0.54 8.64 -18.81
CA THR A 4 1.14 9.76 -18.07
C THR A 4 0.41 10.05 -16.78
N ASP A 5 -0.90 9.78 -16.79
CA ASP A 5 -1.82 10.08 -15.71
C ASP A 5 -2.72 8.87 -15.46
N ILE A 6 -3.09 8.68 -14.20
CA ILE A 6 -3.87 7.53 -13.74
C ILE A 6 -4.95 7.98 -12.77
N ASN A 7 -6.10 7.32 -12.85
CA ASN A 7 -7.24 7.54 -11.96
C ASN A 7 -6.81 7.52 -10.48
N ARG A 8 -7.09 8.60 -9.75
CA ARG A 8 -6.78 8.71 -8.31
C ARG A 8 -7.40 7.59 -7.49
N SER A 9 -8.60 7.17 -7.84
CA SER A 9 -9.29 6.06 -7.17
C SER A 9 -8.54 4.75 -7.35
N ARG A 10 -7.98 4.48 -8.53
CA ARG A 10 -7.11 3.31 -8.78
C ARG A 10 -5.87 3.35 -7.88
N VAL A 11 -5.23 4.51 -7.74
CA VAL A 11 -4.06 4.68 -6.86
C VAL A 11 -4.43 4.39 -5.41
N ALA A 12 -5.56 4.93 -4.95
CA ALA A 12 -6.05 4.71 -3.59
C ALA A 12 -6.35 3.23 -3.31
N THR A 13 -7.08 2.55 -4.19
CA THR A 13 -7.39 1.11 -4.07
C THR A 13 -6.11 0.26 -4.08
N ALA A 14 -5.12 0.59 -4.93
CA ALA A 14 -3.82 -0.08 -4.96
C ALA A 14 -3.02 0.14 -3.66
N MET A 15 -3.02 1.36 -3.10
CA MET A 15 -2.38 1.65 -1.81
C MET A 15 -3.01 0.85 -0.67
N VAL A 16 -4.35 0.76 -0.60
CA VAL A 16 -5.03 0.00 0.46
C VAL A 16 -4.68 -1.48 0.38
N ARG A 17 -4.80 -2.10 -0.79
CA ARG A 17 -4.38 -3.50 -0.98
C ARG A 17 -2.91 -3.69 -0.64
N GLY A 18 -2.06 -2.78 -1.13
CA GLY A 18 -0.62 -2.78 -0.87
C GLY A 18 -0.28 -2.76 0.61
N TYR A 19 -0.96 -1.91 1.40
CA TYR A 19 -0.79 -1.85 2.85
C TYR A 19 -1.03 -3.21 3.50
N PHE A 20 -2.18 -3.84 3.25
CA PHE A 20 -2.54 -5.11 3.90
C PHE A 20 -1.56 -6.22 3.52
N HIS A 21 -1.24 -6.35 2.24
CA HIS A 21 -0.26 -7.34 1.78
C HIS A 21 1.10 -7.13 2.42
N SER A 22 1.58 -5.88 2.48
CA SER A 22 2.88 -5.55 3.06
C SER A 22 2.93 -5.74 4.57
N PHE A 23 1.95 -5.20 5.30
CA PHE A 23 1.90 -5.25 6.76
C PHE A 23 1.88 -6.67 7.29
N PHE A 24 1.00 -7.52 6.74
CA PHE A 24 0.92 -8.92 7.16
C PHE A 24 2.11 -9.74 6.65
N SER A 25 2.68 -9.44 5.47
CA SER A 25 3.93 -10.08 5.04
C SER A 25 5.10 -9.75 5.97
N GLY A 26 5.17 -8.53 6.49
CA GLY A 26 6.17 -8.13 7.49
C GLY A 26 6.04 -8.91 8.79
N GLN A 27 4.81 -9.07 9.30
CA GLN A 27 4.57 -9.91 10.48
C GLN A 27 4.92 -11.38 10.23
N ILE A 28 4.58 -11.92 9.07
CA ILE A 28 4.91 -13.31 8.70
C ILE A 28 6.42 -13.51 8.69
N ASP A 29 7.16 -12.62 8.05
CA ASP A 29 8.61 -12.70 7.96
C ASP A 29 9.28 -12.62 9.34
N ALA A 30 8.74 -11.80 10.25
CA ALA A 30 9.23 -11.64 11.61
C ALA A 30 8.89 -12.83 12.53
N LEU A 31 7.69 -13.40 12.40
CA LEU A 31 7.20 -14.46 13.30
C LEU A 31 7.52 -15.88 12.82
N SER A 32 7.71 -16.08 11.51
CA SER A 32 7.76 -17.40 10.90
C SER A 32 8.69 -17.40 9.71
N SER A 33 9.99 -17.32 10.01
CA SER A 33 11.05 -17.18 9.01
C SER A 33 11.04 -18.24 7.90
N ASP A 34 10.53 -19.44 8.22
CA ASP A 34 10.70 -20.64 7.38
C ASP A 34 9.41 -21.10 6.68
N LYS A 35 8.25 -20.51 7.01
CA LYS A 35 6.97 -20.88 6.39
C LYS A 35 6.72 -20.10 5.10
N LYS A 36 6.60 -20.83 3.99
CA LYS A 36 6.28 -20.27 2.66
C LYS A 36 4.81 -19.87 2.49
N LYS A 37 3.90 -20.47 3.27
CA LYS A 37 2.46 -20.22 3.20
C LYS A 37 1.85 -20.36 4.60
N LEU A 38 0.97 -19.44 4.94
CA LEU A 38 0.16 -19.52 6.15
C LEU A 38 -1.12 -20.32 5.90
N GLU A 39 -1.56 -21.02 6.93
CA GLU A 39 -2.89 -21.61 7.00
C GLU A 39 -3.95 -20.54 7.29
N PRO A 40 -5.22 -20.73 6.88
CA PRO A 40 -6.28 -19.74 7.11
C PRO A 40 -6.46 -19.30 8.56
N ARG A 41 -6.22 -20.22 9.51
CA ARG A 41 -6.26 -19.91 10.96
C ARG A 41 -5.17 -18.92 11.37
N GLU A 42 -4.00 -18.98 10.76
CA GLU A 42 -2.86 -18.12 11.09
C GLU A 42 -3.12 -16.68 10.63
N TYR A 43 -3.72 -16.48 9.46
CA TYR A 43 -4.18 -15.14 9.02
C TYR A 43 -5.19 -14.53 9.99
N LYS A 44 -6.18 -15.32 10.44
CA LYS A 44 -7.17 -14.85 11.41
C LYS A 44 -6.53 -14.51 12.75
N GLN A 45 -5.54 -15.30 13.20
CA GLN A 45 -4.80 -15.00 14.43
C GLN A 45 -4.00 -13.71 14.32
N LEU A 46 -3.32 -13.48 13.18
CA LEU A 46 -2.63 -12.22 12.93
C LEU A 46 -3.62 -11.05 12.96
N LEU A 47 -4.80 -11.17 12.33
CA LEU A 47 -5.82 -10.13 12.39
C LEU A 47 -6.25 -9.85 13.82
N VAL A 48 -6.56 -10.88 14.62
CA VAL A 48 -6.96 -10.74 16.03
C VAL A 48 -5.87 -10.05 16.85
N ASN A 49 -4.61 -10.43 16.69
CA ASN A 49 -3.48 -9.85 17.41
C ASN A 49 -3.29 -8.35 17.13
N ASN A 50 -3.76 -7.88 15.98
CA ASN A 50 -3.62 -6.50 15.54
C ASN A 50 -4.91 -5.70 15.62
N PHE A 51 -6.04 -6.32 15.99
CA PHE A 51 -7.37 -5.75 15.78
C PHE A 51 -7.52 -4.35 16.41
N ASP A 52 -6.98 -4.16 17.61
CA ASP A 52 -7.08 -2.90 18.35
C ASP A 52 -6.30 -1.75 17.69
N ASN A 53 -5.18 -2.06 17.02
CA ASN A 53 -4.24 -1.07 16.49
C ASN A 53 -4.18 -1.02 14.96
N LEU A 54 -4.83 -1.95 14.25
CA LEU A 54 -4.74 -2.07 12.80
C LEU A 54 -5.21 -0.78 12.11
N SER A 55 -6.28 -0.17 12.60
CA SER A 55 -6.82 1.06 12.03
C SER A 55 -5.88 2.26 12.25
N SER A 56 -5.24 2.36 13.41
CA SER A 56 -4.31 3.45 13.71
C SER A 56 -3.01 3.31 12.93
N GLN A 57 -2.47 2.10 12.82
CA GLN A 57 -1.30 1.78 11.99
C GLN A 57 -1.58 2.02 10.49
N PHE A 58 -2.76 1.62 10.01
CA PHE A 58 -3.19 1.89 8.64
C PHE A 58 -3.19 3.38 8.33
N VAL A 59 -3.80 4.17 9.20
CA VAL A 59 -3.86 5.62 9.01
C VAL A 59 -2.48 6.25 9.16
N SER A 60 -1.63 5.81 10.09
CA SER A 60 -0.27 6.37 10.22
C SER A 60 0.58 6.17 8.98
N VAL A 61 0.38 5.05 8.24
CA VAL A 61 1.09 4.79 6.99
C VAL A 61 0.49 5.58 5.83
N LEU A 62 -0.84 5.56 5.66
CA LEU A 62 -1.47 6.19 4.50
C LEU A 62 -1.55 7.71 4.60
N PHE A 63 -1.67 8.27 5.80
CA PHE A 63 -1.88 9.70 6.02
C PHE A 63 -0.85 10.58 5.28
N PRO A 64 0.48 10.44 5.48
CA PRO A 64 1.45 11.30 4.79
C PRO A 64 1.43 11.13 3.27
N VAL A 65 1.10 9.93 2.78
CA VAL A 65 1.04 9.64 1.35
C VAL A 65 -0.22 10.24 0.72
N LEU A 66 -1.38 10.12 1.37
CA LEU A 66 -2.63 10.74 0.93
C LEU A 66 -2.56 12.27 0.95
N ILE A 67 -1.89 12.87 1.95
CA ILE A 67 -1.63 14.31 1.95
C ILE A 67 -0.86 14.72 0.68
N ARG A 68 0.23 14.01 0.36
CA ARG A 68 1.00 14.27 -0.86
C ARG A 68 0.22 13.99 -2.14
N LEU A 69 -0.68 13.02 -2.12
CA LEU A 69 -1.50 12.66 -3.27
C LEU A 69 -2.53 13.75 -3.59
N ASN A 70 -3.17 14.32 -2.55
CA ASN A 70 -4.38 15.13 -2.68
C ASN A 70 -4.18 16.63 -2.45
N TYR A 71 -2.99 17.06 -2.01
CA TYR A 71 -2.70 18.46 -1.70
C TYR A 71 -1.38 18.90 -2.34
N ASP A 72 -1.42 20.00 -3.08
CA ASP A 72 -0.25 20.58 -3.73
C ASP A 72 0.59 21.46 -2.79
N ASP A 73 -0.02 21.95 -1.70
CA ASP A 73 0.56 22.97 -0.81
C ASP A 73 0.68 22.44 0.63
N PHE A 74 1.86 21.91 0.96
CA PHE A 74 2.15 21.35 2.28
C PHE A 74 2.16 22.40 3.40
N ASP A 75 2.48 23.66 3.09
CA ASP A 75 2.50 24.74 4.08
C ASP A 75 1.07 25.11 4.49
N LYS A 76 0.14 25.13 3.52
CA LYS A 76 -1.30 25.29 3.80
C LYS A 76 -1.84 24.12 4.59
N VAL A 77 -1.48 22.89 4.23
CA VAL A 77 -1.88 21.68 4.99
C VAL A 77 -1.39 21.78 6.44
N THR A 78 -0.11 22.12 6.64
CA THR A 78 0.47 22.23 7.97
C THR A 78 -0.20 23.33 8.80
N THR A 79 -0.48 24.48 8.19
CA THR A 79 -1.19 25.58 8.84
C THR A 79 -2.63 25.20 9.19
N ASP A 80 -3.34 24.52 8.31
CA ASP A 80 -4.71 24.06 8.54
C ASP A 80 -4.78 22.98 9.63
N MET A 81 -3.85 22.02 9.64
CA MET A 81 -3.73 21.02 10.71
C MET A 81 -3.51 21.68 12.08
N LYS A 82 -2.65 22.70 12.16
CA LYS A 82 -2.44 23.48 13.39
C LYS A 82 -3.71 24.21 13.83
N ARG A 83 -4.39 24.86 12.89
CA ARG A 83 -5.66 25.57 13.14
C ARG A 83 -6.76 24.62 13.64
N ARG A 84 -6.78 23.38 13.17
CA ARG A 84 -7.71 22.32 13.60
C ARG A 84 -7.25 21.58 14.86
N HIS A 85 -6.15 21.99 15.48
CA HIS A 85 -5.56 21.38 16.67
C HIS A 85 -5.29 19.87 16.51
N PHE A 86 -4.83 19.45 15.33
CA PHE A 86 -4.42 18.06 15.13
C PHE A 86 -3.19 17.76 15.99
N SER A 87 -3.31 16.69 16.78
CA SER A 87 -2.31 16.16 17.70
C SER A 87 -2.23 14.63 17.65
N SER A 88 -1.39 14.03 18.48
CA SER A 88 -1.31 12.57 18.67
C SER A 88 -2.60 11.93 19.21
N SER A 89 -3.52 12.72 19.79
CA SER A 89 -4.83 12.23 20.25
C SER A 89 -5.92 12.35 19.18
N THR A 90 -5.60 12.85 17.98
CA THR A 90 -6.56 12.97 16.88
C THR A 90 -6.99 11.58 16.42
N SER A 91 -8.29 11.33 16.37
CA SER A 91 -8.79 10.03 15.91
C SER A 91 -8.34 9.70 14.48
N SER A 92 -8.00 8.43 14.24
CA SER A 92 -7.62 7.92 12.92
C SER A 92 -8.67 8.22 11.86
N LYS A 93 -9.96 8.19 12.23
CA LYS A 93 -11.08 8.56 11.36
C LYS A 93 -10.97 10.01 10.85
N LEU A 94 -10.68 10.96 11.73
CA LEU A 94 -10.60 12.37 11.37
C LEU A 94 -9.35 12.65 10.51
N LEU A 95 -8.22 12.04 10.87
CA LEU A 95 -6.98 12.12 10.09
C LEU A 95 -7.16 11.57 8.68
N LEU A 96 -7.77 10.38 8.55
CA LEU A 96 -8.01 9.76 7.24
C LEU A 96 -8.97 10.61 6.40
N ARG A 97 -10.09 11.05 6.98
CA ARG A 97 -11.04 11.93 6.29
C ARG A 97 -10.39 13.23 5.81
N TYR A 98 -9.50 13.80 6.62
CA TYR A 98 -8.74 14.97 6.22
C TYR A 98 -7.82 14.64 5.05
N ALA A 99 -6.97 13.61 5.17
CA ALA A 99 -6.00 13.28 4.12
C ALA A 99 -6.64 12.88 2.77
N CYS A 100 -7.84 12.32 2.78
CA CYS A 100 -8.58 12.02 1.55
C CYS A 100 -9.05 13.27 0.79
N GLY A 101 -9.21 14.43 1.42
CA GLY A 101 -9.62 15.68 0.77
C GLY A 101 -11.06 15.74 0.22
N SER A 102 -11.67 14.61 -0.10
CA SER A 102 -13.05 14.47 -0.58
C SER A 102 -13.80 13.35 0.15
N LYS A 103 -15.14 13.41 0.11
CA LYS A 103 -15.99 12.38 0.72
C LYS A 103 -15.91 11.09 -0.10
N GLU A 104 -15.89 11.21 -1.41
CA GLU A 104 -15.86 10.11 -2.37
C GLU A 104 -14.62 9.26 -2.18
N LEU A 105 -13.45 9.90 -2.04
CA LEU A 105 -12.19 9.18 -1.81
C LEU A 105 -12.14 8.56 -0.42
N TYR A 106 -12.67 9.25 0.60
CA TYR A 106 -12.76 8.70 1.96
C TYR A 106 -13.65 7.45 2.03
N ASP A 107 -14.81 7.49 1.38
CA ASP A 107 -15.74 6.37 1.33
C ASP A 107 -15.11 5.19 0.57
N LEU A 108 -14.42 5.45 -0.55
CA LEU A 108 -13.68 4.43 -1.30
C LEU A 108 -12.59 3.76 -0.45
N VAL A 109 -11.70 4.55 0.17
CA VAL A 109 -10.61 4.01 1.00
C VAL A 109 -11.17 3.18 2.17
N THR A 110 -12.29 3.63 2.76
CA THR A 110 -12.97 2.90 3.84
C THR A 110 -13.55 1.57 3.34
N ALA A 111 -14.19 1.56 2.18
CA ALA A 111 -14.75 0.35 1.57
C ALA A 111 -13.65 -0.67 1.22
N GLU A 112 -12.54 -0.22 0.63
CA GLU A 112 -11.39 -1.07 0.32
C GLU A 112 -10.71 -1.61 1.58
N TYR A 113 -10.64 -0.81 2.65
CA TYR A 113 -10.13 -1.25 3.94
C TYR A 113 -10.99 -2.40 4.49
N GLN A 114 -12.31 -2.22 4.50
CA GLN A 114 -13.26 -3.24 4.96
C GLN A 114 -13.14 -4.51 4.12
N LYS A 115 -13.05 -4.40 2.80
CA LYS A 115 -12.88 -5.54 1.88
C LYS A 115 -11.65 -6.38 2.23
N ASN A 116 -10.52 -5.73 2.53
CA ASN A 116 -9.30 -6.44 2.93
C ASN A 116 -9.41 -7.08 4.33
N VAL A 117 -10.09 -6.42 5.28
CA VAL A 117 -10.37 -7.01 6.60
C VAL A 117 -11.27 -8.24 6.47
N PHE A 118 -12.30 -8.21 5.62
CA PHE A 118 -13.18 -9.36 5.39
C PHE A 118 -12.41 -10.55 4.81
N ALA A 119 -11.54 -10.34 3.81
CA ALA A 119 -10.69 -11.41 3.29
C ALA A 119 -9.82 -12.05 4.40
N LEU A 120 -9.26 -11.23 5.30
CA LEU A 120 -8.49 -11.74 6.44
C LEU A 120 -9.34 -12.54 7.43
N MET A 121 -10.60 -12.14 7.65
CA MET A 121 -11.57 -12.91 8.45
C MET A 121 -11.93 -14.25 7.79
N GLU A 122 -11.93 -14.32 6.47
CA GLU A 122 -12.08 -15.55 5.70
C GLU A 122 -10.81 -16.42 5.76
N GLY A 123 -9.66 -15.78 6.01
CA GLY A 123 -8.38 -16.45 6.31
C GLY A 123 -7.38 -16.34 5.17
N HIS A 124 -7.44 -15.26 4.38
CA HIS A 124 -6.48 -14.99 3.33
C HIS A 124 -6.27 -13.48 3.15
N LEU A 125 -5.24 -13.10 2.42
CA LEU A 125 -5.15 -11.73 1.89
C LEU A 125 -6.03 -11.61 0.65
N LEU A 126 -6.49 -10.39 0.34
CA LEU A 126 -7.27 -10.13 -0.87
C LEU A 126 -6.48 -10.56 -2.12
N THR A 127 -7.02 -11.53 -2.86
CA THR A 127 -6.37 -12.10 -4.04
C THR A 127 -6.30 -11.08 -5.18
N LYS A 128 -5.48 -11.36 -6.20
CA LYS A 128 -5.40 -10.50 -7.38
C LYS A 128 -6.72 -10.55 -8.16
N GLU A 129 -7.32 -11.73 -8.27
CA GLU A 129 -8.61 -11.94 -8.94
C GLU A 129 -9.73 -11.13 -8.27
N GLU A 130 -9.85 -11.19 -6.94
CA GLU A 130 -10.83 -10.41 -6.17
C GLU A 130 -10.59 -8.90 -6.25
N PHE A 131 -9.32 -8.48 -6.33
CA PHE A 131 -8.98 -7.08 -6.52
C PHE A 131 -9.44 -6.59 -7.89
N PHE A 132 -9.06 -7.28 -8.97
CA PHE A 132 -9.39 -6.87 -10.34
C PHE A 132 -10.88 -6.97 -10.67
N ALA A 133 -11.64 -7.82 -9.96
CA ALA A 133 -13.09 -7.92 -10.15
C ALA A 133 -13.87 -6.64 -9.81
N SER A 134 -13.30 -5.75 -8.99
CA SER A 134 -13.99 -4.50 -8.58
C SER A 134 -13.07 -3.27 -8.54
N CYS A 135 -11.86 -3.36 -9.10
CA CYS A 135 -10.92 -2.24 -9.05
C CYS A 135 -11.37 -1.11 -9.99
N PRO A 136 -11.13 0.16 -9.63
CA PRO A 136 -11.34 1.27 -10.55
C PRO A 136 -10.50 1.14 -11.83
N SER A 137 -11.03 1.63 -12.95
CA SER A 137 -10.31 1.69 -14.24
C SER A 137 -9.07 2.59 -14.14
N LEU A 138 -8.07 2.33 -14.99
CA LEU A 138 -6.88 3.19 -15.09
C LEU A 138 -7.20 4.63 -15.53
N GLN A 139 -8.24 4.82 -16.35
CA GLN A 139 -8.64 6.13 -16.87
C GLN A 139 -9.88 6.67 -16.13
N ALA A 140 -9.87 7.96 -15.81
CA ALA A 140 -10.97 8.73 -15.23
C ALA A 140 -10.71 10.24 -15.42
N ASP A 141 -11.67 11.09 -15.03
CA ASP A 141 -11.50 12.55 -15.06
C ASP A 141 -10.59 13.05 -13.92
N ASP A 142 -10.66 12.43 -12.73
CA ASP A 142 -9.78 12.73 -11.60
C ASP A 142 -8.52 11.86 -11.66
N THR A 143 -7.44 12.47 -12.12
CA THR A 143 -6.17 11.78 -12.33
C THR A 143 -5.02 12.38 -11.52
N VAL A 144 -3.98 11.57 -11.35
CA VAL A 144 -2.67 11.98 -10.83
C VAL A 144 -1.57 11.53 -11.78
N PRO A 145 -0.41 12.22 -11.78
CA PRO A 145 0.75 11.76 -12.53
C PRO A 145 1.15 10.34 -12.13
N VAL A 146 1.47 9.48 -13.09
CA VAL A 146 1.91 8.09 -12.84
C VAL A 146 3.15 8.04 -11.95
N SER A 147 4.06 9.01 -12.09
CA SER A 147 5.24 9.12 -11.22
C SER A 147 4.87 9.29 -9.74
N LEU A 148 3.87 10.13 -9.44
CA LEU A 148 3.34 10.31 -8.09
C LEU A 148 2.61 9.05 -7.62
N ALA A 149 1.88 8.38 -8.50
CA ALA A 149 1.16 7.15 -8.18
C ALA A 149 2.11 6.00 -7.82
N ILE A 150 3.16 5.76 -8.60
CA ILE A 150 4.21 4.76 -8.34
C ILE A 150 4.85 5.05 -6.98
N ARG A 151 5.31 6.29 -6.77
CA ARG A 151 5.86 6.72 -5.49
C ARG A 151 4.90 6.43 -4.33
N SER A 152 3.63 6.75 -4.49
CA SER A 152 2.63 6.59 -3.42
C SER A 152 2.48 5.12 -3.02
N VAL A 153 2.35 4.21 -3.99
CA VAL A 153 2.24 2.77 -3.72
C VAL A 153 3.51 2.21 -3.08
N VAL A 154 4.68 2.55 -3.61
CA VAL A 154 5.98 2.11 -3.05
C VAL A 154 6.12 2.56 -1.60
N ARG A 155 5.84 3.82 -1.30
CA ARG A 155 5.96 4.38 0.06
C ARG A 155 5.01 3.72 1.04
N VAL A 156 3.75 3.50 0.65
CA VAL A 156 2.79 2.76 1.49
C VAL A 156 3.27 1.34 1.75
N GLN A 157 3.70 0.61 0.71
CA GLN A 157 4.08 -0.79 0.85
C GLN A 157 5.36 -0.97 1.68
N MET A 158 6.37 -0.11 1.49
CA MET A 158 7.62 -0.16 2.26
C MET A 158 7.37 0.17 3.73
N GLN A 159 6.66 1.26 4.02
CA GLN A 159 6.35 1.65 5.38
C GLN A 159 5.45 0.62 6.08
N ALA A 160 4.44 0.09 5.39
CA ALA A 160 3.56 -0.94 5.94
C ALA A 160 4.34 -2.22 6.27
N TYR A 161 5.27 -2.64 5.41
CA TYR A 161 6.10 -3.82 5.65
C TYR A 161 6.95 -3.65 6.92
N VAL A 162 7.67 -2.53 7.06
CA VAL A 162 8.46 -2.22 8.27
C VAL A 162 7.58 -2.13 9.51
N THR A 163 6.41 -1.48 9.40
CA THR A 163 5.43 -1.40 10.51
C THR A 163 4.97 -2.80 10.92
N GLY A 164 4.77 -3.70 9.95
CA GLY A 164 4.45 -5.10 10.20
C GLY A 164 5.57 -5.84 10.95
N VAL A 165 6.81 -5.77 10.45
CA VAL A 165 7.98 -6.40 11.07
C VAL A 165 8.14 -5.93 12.52
N THR A 166 8.14 -4.61 12.72
CA THR A 166 8.34 -4.01 14.06
C THR A 166 7.18 -4.30 15.02
N SER A 167 5.95 -4.40 14.53
CA SER A 167 4.78 -4.73 15.36
C SER A 167 4.76 -6.17 15.85
N ALA A 168 5.47 -7.08 15.18
CA ALA A 168 5.49 -8.50 15.52
C ALA A 168 6.23 -8.83 16.84
N GLN A 169 6.90 -7.85 17.47
CA GLN A 169 7.70 -8.02 18.69
C GLN A 169 8.72 -9.19 18.60
N ALA A 170 9.17 -9.52 17.39
CA ALA A 170 10.19 -10.51 17.15
C ALA A 170 11.59 -9.98 17.52
N SER A 171 12.55 -10.89 17.74
CA SER A 171 13.93 -10.54 18.10
C SER A 171 14.77 -10.03 16.93
N THR A 172 14.26 -10.03 15.70
CA THR A 172 14.96 -9.59 14.49
C THR A 172 14.18 -8.49 13.75
N ASN A 173 14.90 -7.43 13.35
CA ASN A 173 14.36 -6.35 12.51
C ASN A 173 14.82 -6.50 11.04
N ASP A 174 15.18 -7.71 10.63
CA ASP A 174 15.74 -7.96 9.29
C ASP A 174 14.66 -7.82 8.22
N LEU A 175 14.88 -6.87 7.30
CA LEU A 175 13.98 -6.65 6.17
C LEU A 175 14.32 -7.64 5.04
N ARG A 176 13.35 -8.50 4.68
CA ARG A 176 13.58 -9.52 3.66
C ARG A 176 13.39 -8.95 2.26
N GLN A 177 14.51 -8.82 1.54
CA GLN A 177 14.52 -8.31 0.16
C GLN A 177 13.59 -9.09 -0.78
N ALA A 178 13.56 -10.43 -0.70
CA ALA A 178 12.70 -11.25 -1.54
C ALA A 178 11.21 -10.93 -1.34
N THR A 179 10.78 -10.69 -0.09
CA THR A 179 9.41 -10.28 0.22
C THR A 179 9.11 -8.89 -0.32
N ILE A 180 10.03 -7.94 -0.13
CA ILE A 180 9.91 -6.57 -0.66
C ILE A 180 9.74 -6.61 -2.18
N TYR A 181 10.59 -7.34 -2.91
CA TYR A 181 10.48 -7.44 -4.36
C TYR A 181 9.13 -8.02 -4.81
N ARG A 182 8.66 -9.09 -4.17
CA ARG A 182 7.34 -9.67 -4.44
C ARG A 182 6.20 -8.67 -4.20
N LEU A 183 6.29 -7.89 -3.12
CA LEU A 183 5.31 -6.86 -2.80
C LEU A 183 5.29 -5.75 -3.87
N MET A 184 6.46 -5.29 -4.31
CA MET A 184 6.58 -4.25 -5.34
C MET A 184 6.02 -4.71 -6.69
N LEU A 185 6.31 -5.95 -7.10
CA LEU A 185 5.70 -6.53 -8.31
C LEU A 185 4.17 -6.54 -8.23
N SER A 186 3.62 -7.04 -7.11
CA SER A 186 2.17 -7.08 -6.84
C SER A 186 1.54 -5.68 -6.78
N GLY A 187 2.25 -4.70 -6.22
CA GLY A 187 1.82 -3.31 -6.14
C GLY A 187 1.74 -2.64 -7.50
N MET A 188 2.76 -2.83 -8.34
CA MET A 188 2.78 -2.29 -9.70
C MET A 188 1.77 -2.97 -10.61
N GLU A 189 1.57 -4.29 -10.48
CA GLU A 189 0.47 -4.99 -11.15
C GLU A 189 -0.89 -4.36 -10.78
N SER A 190 -1.14 -4.18 -9.47
CA SER A 190 -2.39 -3.60 -8.96
C SER A 190 -2.62 -2.15 -9.43
N LEU A 191 -1.53 -1.41 -9.63
CA LEU A 191 -1.56 -0.01 -10.00
C LEU A 191 -1.72 0.18 -11.51
N LEU A 192 -0.92 -0.49 -12.34
CA LEU A 192 -0.70 -0.12 -13.73
C LEU A 192 -1.41 -1.02 -14.75
N HIS A 193 -2.00 -2.14 -14.32
CA HIS A 193 -2.64 -3.11 -15.22
C HIS A 193 -4.15 -3.13 -14.98
N ASP A 194 -4.95 -3.47 -16.00
CA ASP A 194 -6.40 -3.64 -15.88
C ASP A 194 -6.80 -5.09 -15.55
N SER A 195 -5.88 -6.02 -15.64
CA SER A 195 -6.10 -7.44 -15.38
C SER A 195 -4.85 -8.09 -14.78
N PRO A 196 -4.98 -9.26 -14.11
CA PRO A 196 -3.83 -10.04 -13.69
C PRO A 196 -2.87 -10.32 -14.85
N ILE A 197 -1.58 -10.28 -14.60
CA ILE A 197 -0.53 -10.66 -15.54
C ILE A 197 0.14 -11.96 -15.09
N LEU A 198 0.67 -12.70 -16.07
CA LEU A 198 1.49 -13.88 -15.84
C LEU A 198 2.97 -13.48 -15.86
N LEU A 199 3.69 -13.80 -14.78
CA LEU A 199 5.13 -13.51 -14.59
C LEU A 199 5.98 -14.78 -14.70
N GLU A 200 5.61 -15.72 -15.57
CA GLU A 200 6.25 -17.04 -15.65
C GLU A 200 7.70 -16.96 -16.18
N GLU A 201 8.62 -17.63 -15.48
CA GLU A 201 10.03 -17.92 -15.84
C GLU A 201 10.90 -16.75 -16.32
N GLU A 202 10.46 -15.52 -16.11
CA GLU A 202 11.24 -14.32 -16.36
C GLU A 202 12.28 -14.10 -15.25
N ASN A 203 13.47 -13.59 -15.58
CA ASN A 203 14.38 -13.11 -14.53
C ASN A 203 13.75 -11.90 -13.80
N LEU A 204 14.21 -11.61 -12.58
CA LEU A 204 13.58 -10.59 -11.73
C LEU A 204 13.48 -9.21 -12.41
N GLU A 205 14.51 -8.81 -13.15
CA GLU A 205 14.52 -7.53 -13.88
C GLU A 205 13.42 -7.49 -14.95
N MET A 206 13.26 -8.58 -15.71
CA MET A 206 12.21 -8.70 -16.73
C MET A 206 10.82 -8.61 -16.12
N MET A 207 10.58 -9.25 -14.97
CA MET A 207 9.31 -9.12 -14.24
C MET A 207 9.05 -7.65 -13.87
N PHE A 208 10.04 -6.94 -13.35
CA PHE A 208 9.90 -5.52 -13.00
C PHE A 208 9.64 -4.62 -14.21
N ARG A 209 10.33 -4.87 -15.33
CA ARG A 209 10.09 -4.15 -16.59
C ARG A 209 8.67 -4.37 -17.10
N LYS A 210 8.18 -5.61 -17.01
CA LYS A 210 6.83 -5.99 -17.43
C LYS A 210 5.76 -5.31 -16.60
N VAL A 211 5.87 -5.33 -15.27
CA VAL A 211 4.89 -4.67 -14.40
C VAL A 211 4.91 -3.15 -14.54
N SER A 212 6.05 -2.57 -14.91
CA SER A 212 6.22 -1.11 -15.06
C SER A 212 5.73 -0.55 -16.40
N LEU A 213 5.41 -1.41 -17.38
CA LEU A 213 4.98 -1.08 -18.75
C LEU A 213 6.01 -0.39 -19.64
N ASN A 214 6.95 0.37 -19.09
CA ASN A 214 8.00 1.08 -19.82
C ASN A 214 9.22 1.38 -18.93
N SER A 215 10.34 1.79 -19.56
CA SER A 215 11.61 2.06 -18.88
C SER A 215 11.55 3.22 -17.89
N GLU A 216 10.80 4.29 -18.21
CA GLU A 216 10.67 5.45 -17.32
C GLU A 216 10.03 5.05 -15.99
N ASN A 217 8.91 4.33 -16.04
CA ASN A 217 8.23 3.82 -14.84
C ASN A 217 9.10 2.83 -14.06
N PHE A 218 9.87 1.98 -14.76
CA PHE A 218 10.80 1.04 -14.13
C PHE A 218 11.88 1.78 -13.35
N GLU A 219 12.51 2.79 -13.95
CA GLU A 219 13.51 3.63 -13.27
C GLU A 219 12.89 4.32 -12.05
N ARG A 220 11.71 4.92 -12.18
CA ARG A 220 11.00 5.56 -11.04
C ARG A 220 10.71 4.60 -9.90
N LEU A 221 10.29 3.38 -10.23
CA LEU A 221 10.04 2.34 -9.24
C LEU A 221 11.34 2.00 -8.49
N MET A 222 12.41 1.72 -9.20
CA MET A 222 13.69 1.33 -8.61
C MET A 222 14.31 2.46 -7.76
N ASP A 223 14.23 3.70 -8.23
CA ASP A 223 14.71 4.88 -7.50
C ASP A 223 13.93 5.07 -6.19
N GLU A 224 12.59 5.06 -6.26
CA GLU A 224 11.76 5.23 -5.06
C GLU A 224 11.90 4.07 -4.08
N MET A 225 12.07 2.83 -4.57
CA MET A 225 12.37 1.68 -3.71
C MET A 225 13.69 1.87 -2.96
N THR A 226 14.74 2.31 -3.66
CA THR A 226 16.07 2.53 -3.08
C THR A 226 16.03 3.65 -2.03
N MET A 227 15.37 4.76 -2.37
CA MET A 227 15.18 5.88 -1.45
C MET A 227 14.38 5.46 -0.21
N ALA A 228 13.24 4.79 -0.41
CA ALA A 228 12.41 4.32 0.70
C ALA A 228 13.14 3.34 1.61
N TYR A 229 13.92 2.41 1.04
CA TYR A 229 14.73 1.49 1.83
C TYR A 229 15.77 2.23 2.67
N THR A 230 16.46 3.21 2.08
CA THR A 230 17.50 4.00 2.78
C THR A 230 16.92 4.85 3.91
N GLU A 231 15.68 5.33 3.80
CA GLU A 231 15.02 6.09 4.86
C GLU A 231 14.54 5.21 6.03
N LEU A 232 14.45 3.90 5.83
CA LEU A 232 13.86 2.94 6.78
C LEU A 232 14.90 2.09 7.53
N VAL A 233 16.15 2.07 7.07
CA VAL A 233 17.28 1.29 7.65
C VAL A 233 18.24 2.20 8.40
#